data_AF-A0AAV1UK14-F1
#
_entry.id   AF-A0AAV1UK14-F1
#
_cell.length_a   1.000
_cell.length_b   1.000
_cell.length_c   1.000
_cell.angle_alpha   90.00
_cell.angle_beta   90.00
_cell.angle_gamma   90.00
#
_symmetry.space_group_name_H-M   'P 1'
#
loop_
_entity.id
_entity.type
_entity.pdbx_description
1 polymer ?
#
loop_
_entity_poly.entity_id
_entity_poly.type
_entity_poly.pdbx_seq_one_letter_code
_entity_poly.pdbx_strand_id
1 'polypeptide(L)'
;MESTRERLVCAKDGLPVDDAIDEAAERVGIVDEVLLADENIYVNVLKACMKIEDFSTFKDEFRGMVARGVARSAGCGPAIRYCHKHLDPVFHEEVLDGVFWTEQKLAGAWTLEVENYNDALGCFAATNRPDQSKELFSEMLKNSSIVPGILRCLRWWRFYYASRGD
;
A
#
# COMPACT_ATOMS: atom_id res chain seq x y z
N MET A 1 3.15 37.83 32.08
CA MET A 1 2.23 37.02 31.27
C MET A 1 3.10 36.05 30.50
N GLU A 2 3.40 34.92 31.11
CA GLU A 2 4.29 33.90 30.53
C GLU A 2 3.55 33.11 29.47
N SER A 3 4.23 32.89 28.34
CA SER A 3 3.72 32.17 27.18
C SER A 3 3.61 30.69 27.51
N THR A 4 2.46 30.08 27.23
CA THR A 4 2.14 28.65 27.40
C THR A 4 3.20 27.71 26.78
N ARG A 5 4.05 28.23 25.88
CA ARG A 5 5.13 27.50 25.21
C ARG A 5 6.32 27.16 26.11
N GLU A 6 6.56 27.88 27.19
CA GLU A 6 7.72 27.64 28.08
C GLU A 6 7.47 26.54 29.12
N ARG A 7 6.21 26.20 29.41
CA ARG A 7 5.89 25.15 30.41
C ARG A 7 6.12 23.72 29.92
N LEU A 8 6.26 23.49 28.62
CA LEU A 8 6.43 22.13 28.07
C LEU A 8 7.88 21.63 28.11
N VAL A 9 8.86 22.48 28.42
CA VAL A 9 10.30 22.12 28.37
C VAL A 9 10.87 21.78 29.76
N CYS A 10 10.14 22.02 30.85
CA CYS A 10 10.64 21.87 32.22
C CYS A 10 10.14 20.63 32.98
N ALA A 11 9.87 19.51 32.30
CA ALA A 11 9.58 18.24 32.97
C ALA A 11 10.60 17.17 32.55
N LYS A 12 11.86 17.33 32.98
CA LYS A 12 12.72 16.20 33.30
C LYS A 12 12.63 16.00 34.80
N ASP A 13 12.12 14.85 35.22
CA ASP A 13 12.81 13.93 36.14
C ASP A 13 11.88 12.78 36.57
N GLY A 14 12.22 11.57 36.12
CA GLY A 14 11.81 10.29 36.72
C GLY A 14 10.34 9.87 36.58
N LEU A 15 9.99 9.19 35.48
CA LEU A 15 8.77 8.36 35.42
C LEU A 15 9.14 6.88 35.20
N PRO A 16 8.44 5.93 35.84
CA PRO A 16 8.67 4.51 35.66
C PRO A 16 8.40 4.13 34.20
N VAL A 17 9.24 3.24 33.66
CA VAL A 17 9.25 2.88 32.23
C VAL A 17 7.93 2.23 31.77
N ASP A 18 7.12 1.67 32.69
CA ASP A 18 5.83 1.06 32.35
C ASP A 18 4.72 2.09 32.04
N ASP A 19 4.58 3.16 32.82
CA ASP A 19 3.52 4.17 32.61
C ASP A 19 3.78 5.04 31.37
N ALA A 20 5.05 5.19 30.98
CA ALA A 20 5.44 5.97 29.81
C ALA A 20 5.04 5.31 28.48
N ILE A 21 4.91 3.98 28.45
CA ILE A 21 4.49 3.22 27.27
C ILE A 21 2.99 3.39 27.06
N ASP A 22 2.19 3.35 28.14
CA ASP A 22 0.75 3.55 28.08
C ASP A 22 0.40 4.99 27.72
N GLU A 23 1.06 5.99 28.32
CA GLU A 23 0.85 7.39 27.91
C GLU A 23 1.28 7.67 26.46
N ALA A 24 2.35 7.01 25.97
CA ALA A 24 2.77 7.17 24.59
C ALA A 24 1.77 6.51 23.62
N ALA A 25 1.25 5.32 23.93
CA ALA A 25 0.23 4.64 23.15
C ALA A 25 -1.09 5.42 23.16
N GLU A 26 -1.50 5.96 24.31
CA GLU A 26 -2.70 6.78 24.47
C GLU A 26 -2.56 8.12 23.73
N ARG A 27 -1.40 8.79 23.80
CA ARG A 27 -1.12 10.01 23.04
C ARG A 27 -1.05 9.76 21.54
N VAL A 28 -0.53 8.62 21.09
CA VAL A 28 -0.58 8.22 19.67
C VAL A 28 -2.02 8.00 19.22
N GLY A 29 -2.86 7.38 20.06
CA GLY A 29 -4.30 7.25 19.81
C GLY A 29 -5.02 8.61 19.71
N ILE A 30 -4.70 9.55 20.60
CA ILE A 30 -5.30 10.90 20.61
C ILE A 30 -4.85 11.74 19.41
N VAL A 31 -3.60 11.62 18.96
CA VAL A 31 -3.12 12.34 17.75
C VAL A 31 -3.82 11.82 16.48
N ASP A 32 -4.06 10.52 16.38
CA ASP A 32 -4.83 9.89 15.28
C ASP A 32 -6.31 10.31 15.30
N GLU A 33 -6.91 10.64 16.46
CA GLU A 33 -8.27 11.21 16.53
C GLU A 33 -8.35 12.69 16.11
N VAL A 34 -7.26 13.46 16.28
CA VAL A 34 -7.26 14.92 16.06
C VAL A 34 -6.90 15.30 14.62
N LEU A 35 -6.17 14.45 13.89
CA LEU A 35 -5.90 14.64 12.46
C LEU A 35 -6.42 13.44 11.68
N LEU A 36 -7.56 13.61 11.02
CA LEU A 36 -8.06 12.62 10.05
C LEU A 36 -6.94 12.29 9.07
N ALA A 37 -6.50 11.02 9.09
CA ALA A 37 -5.51 10.52 8.14
C ALA A 37 -6.01 10.76 6.70
N ASP A 38 -5.27 11.56 5.94
CA ASP A 38 -5.51 11.81 4.53
C ASP A 38 -4.57 10.92 3.70
N GLU A 39 -5.13 10.18 2.73
CA GLU A 39 -4.37 9.39 1.77
C GLU A 39 -3.23 10.20 1.14
N ASN A 40 -3.45 11.48 0.85
CA ASN A 40 -2.46 12.35 0.23
C ASN A 40 -1.20 12.54 1.08
N ILE A 41 -1.32 12.53 2.41
CA ILE A 41 -0.16 12.64 3.31
C ILE A 41 0.73 11.41 3.12
N TYR A 42 0.14 10.22 3.20
CA TYR A 42 0.85 8.96 2.97
C TYR A 42 1.45 8.90 1.57
N VAL A 43 0.69 9.25 0.54
CA VAL A 43 1.19 9.24 -0.85
C VAL A 43 2.41 10.13 -1.03
N ASN A 44 2.43 11.30 -0.39
CA ASN A 44 3.58 12.19 -0.44
C ASN A 44 4.80 11.60 0.28
N VAL A 45 4.60 10.97 1.43
CA VAL A 45 5.66 10.26 2.17
C VAL A 45 6.19 9.09 1.34
N LEU A 46 5.32 8.25 0.78
CA LEU A 46 5.69 7.13 -0.09
C LEU A 46 6.52 7.61 -1.30
N LYS A 47 6.10 8.70 -1.95
CA LYS A 47 6.88 9.31 -3.05
C LYS A 47 8.24 9.84 -2.60
N ALA A 48 8.32 10.44 -1.41
CA ALA A 48 9.57 10.92 -0.84
C ALA A 48 10.52 9.76 -0.54
N CYS A 49 10.04 8.71 0.14
CA CYS A 49 10.79 7.49 0.43
C CYS A 49 11.32 6.83 -0.87
N MET A 50 10.49 6.76 -1.91
CA MET A 50 10.92 6.26 -3.23
C MET A 50 12.06 7.09 -3.86
N LYS A 51 12.07 8.41 -3.65
CA LYS A 51 13.08 9.32 -4.21
C LYS A 51 14.42 9.23 -3.47
N ILE A 52 14.38 9.01 -2.16
CA ILE A 52 15.58 8.87 -1.32
C ILE A 52 16.01 7.41 -1.11
N GLU A 53 15.31 6.47 -1.74
CA GLU A 53 15.54 5.02 -1.66
C GLU A 53 15.43 4.43 -0.23
N ASP A 54 14.63 5.08 0.64
CA ASP A 54 14.32 4.56 1.97
C ASP A 54 13.14 3.58 1.90
N PHE A 55 13.44 2.36 1.46
CA PHE A 55 12.42 1.33 1.22
C PHE A 55 11.88 0.67 2.48
N SER A 56 12.59 0.76 3.61
CA SER A 56 12.07 0.24 4.88
C SER A 56 10.91 1.13 5.32
N THR A 57 11.17 2.43 5.44
CA THR A 57 10.15 3.42 5.82
C THR A 57 9.00 3.44 4.81
N PHE A 58 9.28 3.26 3.52
CA PHE A 58 8.22 3.13 2.51
C PHE A 58 7.20 2.04 2.86
N LYS A 59 7.66 0.85 3.22
CA LYS A 59 6.78 -0.29 3.54
C LYS A 59 6.01 -0.06 4.82
N ASP A 60 6.66 0.49 5.83
CA ASP A 60 6.04 0.75 7.13
C ASP A 60 4.96 1.84 7.03
N GLU A 61 5.19 2.88 6.24
CA GLU A 61 4.19 3.92 5.95
C GLU A 61 3.02 3.39 5.12
N PHE A 62 3.28 2.50 4.16
CA PHE A 62 2.21 1.82 3.41
C PHE A 62 1.33 0.97 4.34
N ARG A 63 1.94 0.19 5.24
CA ARG A 63 1.21 -0.58 6.26
C ARG A 63 0.38 0.32 7.15
N GLY A 64 0.94 1.44 7.60
CA GLY A 64 0.23 2.44 8.39
C GLY A 64 -0.98 3.04 7.67
N MET A 65 -0.84 3.28 6.36
CA MET A 65 -1.93 3.77 5.49
C MET A 65 -3.05 2.73 5.35
N VAL A 66 -2.71 1.46 5.16
CA VAL A 66 -3.67 0.34 5.07
C VAL A 66 -4.39 0.13 6.40
N ALA A 67 -3.65 0.10 7.52
CA ALA A 67 -4.20 -0.10 8.86
C ALA A 67 -5.23 0.99 9.25
N ARG A 68 -5.00 2.23 8.82
CA ARG A 68 -5.94 3.35 9.00
C ARG A 68 -7.11 3.32 8.02
N GLY A 69 -7.11 2.40 7.05
CA GLY A 69 -8.18 2.23 6.07
C GLY A 69 -8.31 3.37 5.07
N VAL A 70 -7.22 4.11 4.82
CA VAL A 70 -7.18 5.27 3.92
C VAL A 70 -6.46 4.96 2.60
N ALA A 71 -5.88 3.75 2.46
CA ALA A 71 -5.29 3.29 1.21
C ALA A 71 -6.36 3.14 0.12
N ARG A 72 -6.26 3.93 -0.96
CA ARG A 72 -7.05 3.79 -2.19
C ARG A 72 -6.10 3.84 -3.40
N SER A 73 -6.61 4.19 -4.59
CA SER A 73 -5.81 4.20 -5.83
C SER A 73 -4.51 4.99 -5.70
N ALA A 74 -4.53 6.19 -5.10
CA ALA A 74 -3.35 7.04 -5.05
C ALA A 74 -2.27 6.45 -4.14
N GLY A 75 -2.67 5.72 -3.09
CA GLY A 75 -1.81 4.99 -2.16
C GLY A 75 -1.28 3.65 -2.69
N CYS A 76 -2.15 2.82 -3.29
CA CYS A 76 -1.78 1.49 -3.78
C CYS A 76 -0.90 1.54 -5.04
N GLY A 77 -1.13 2.50 -5.94
CA GLY A 77 -0.39 2.62 -7.20
C GLY A 77 1.14 2.78 -7.02
N PRO A 78 1.63 3.67 -6.14
CA PRO A 78 3.06 3.77 -5.81
C PRO A 78 3.65 2.48 -5.25
N ALA A 79 2.93 1.76 -4.38
CA ALA A 79 3.39 0.51 -3.78
C ALA A 79 3.51 -0.62 -4.82
N ILE A 80 2.52 -0.75 -5.71
CA ILE A 80 2.58 -1.70 -6.82
C ILE A 80 3.76 -1.39 -7.75
N ARG A 81 3.97 -0.11 -8.09
CA ARG A 81 5.10 0.32 -8.91
C ARG A 81 6.45 0.06 -8.24
N TYR A 82 6.54 0.23 -6.93
CA TYR A 82 7.72 -0.18 -6.15
C TYR A 82 7.98 -1.67 -6.30
N CYS A 83 6.97 -2.53 -6.06
CA CYS A 83 7.10 -3.98 -6.19
C CYS A 83 7.58 -4.40 -7.59
N HIS A 84 6.98 -3.83 -8.64
CA HIS A 84 7.36 -4.12 -10.02
C HIS A 84 8.81 -3.68 -10.34
N LYS A 85 9.24 -2.52 -9.83
CA LYS A 85 10.61 -2.01 -10.06
C LYS A 85 11.68 -2.79 -9.29
N HIS A 86 11.37 -3.18 -8.05
CA HIS A 86 12.34 -3.79 -7.13
C HIS A 86 12.22 -5.32 -7.03
N LEU A 87 11.25 -5.91 -7.75
CA LEU A 87 11.00 -7.35 -7.78
C LEU A 87 10.85 -7.95 -6.38
N ASP A 88 9.99 -7.32 -5.58
CA ASP A 88 9.69 -7.76 -4.22
C ASP A 88 8.33 -8.47 -4.17
N PRO A 89 8.29 -9.80 -4.42
CA PRO A 89 7.03 -10.54 -4.49
C PRO A 89 6.35 -10.68 -3.12
N VAL A 90 7.11 -10.66 -2.02
CA VAL A 90 6.54 -10.81 -0.66
C VAL A 90 5.76 -9.56 -0.29
N PHE A 91 6.38 -8.39 -0.47
CA PHE A 91 5.66 -7.14 -0.25
C PHE A 91 4.56 -6.93 -1.29
N HIS A 92 4.70 -7.48 -2.50
CA HIS A 92 3.66 -7.40 -3.52
C HIS A 92 2.36 -8.09 -3.12
N GLU A 93 2.45 -9.31 -2.55
CA GLU A 93 1.28 -10.02 -2.02
C GLU A 93 0.60 -9.21 -0.91
N GLU A 94 1.39 -8.64 0.02
CA GLU A 94 0.87 -7.75 1.08
C GLU A 94 0.12 -6.53 0.53
N VAL A 95 0.66 -5.89 -0.53
CA VAL A 95 0.02 -4.75 -1.18
C VAL A 95 -1.31 -5.16 -1.84
N LEU A 96 -1.37 -6.33 -2.47
CA LEU A 96 -2.57 -6.83 -3.12
C LEU A 96 -3.65 -7.22 -2.09
N ASP A 97 -3.27 -7.79 -0.94
CA ASP A 97 -4.20 -8.04 0.15
C ASP A 97 -4.89 -6.74 0.61
N GLY A 98 -4.12 -5.65 0.75
CA GLY A 98 -4.67 -4.33 1.06
C GLY A 98 -5.61 -3.79 -0.02
N VAL A 99 -5.30 -4.03 -1.29
CA VAL A 99 -6.17 -3.66 -2.43
C VAL A 99 -7.49 -4.43 -2.34
N PHE A 100 -7.45 -5.76 -2.23
CA PHE A 100 -8.67 -6.57 -2.24
C PHE A 100 -9.54 -6.31 -1.02
N TRP A 101 -8.95 -6.09 0.15
CA TRP A 101 -9.69 -5.66 1.33
C TRP A 101 -10.43 -4.35 1.09
N THR A 102 -9.77 -3.38 0.44
CA THR A 102 -10.36 -2.08 0.11
C THR A 102 -11.48 -2.21 -0.93
N GLU A 103 -11.28 -3.00 -1.99
CA GLU A 103 -12.31 -3.26 -3.01
C GLU A 103 -13.56 -3.92 -2.40
N GLN A 104 -13.38 -4.91 -1.53
CA GLN A 104 -14.48 -5.56 -0.81
C GLN A 104 -15.20 -4.57 0.10
N LYS A 105 -14.46 -3.78 0.89
CA LYS A 105 -15.02 -2.79 1.82
C LYS A 105 -15.84 -1.72 1.10
N LEU A 106 -15.40 -1.32 -0.09
CA LEU A 106 -16.07 -0.28 -0.89
C LEU A 106 -17.13 -0.86 -1.84
N ALA A 107 -17.36 -2.17 -1.85
CA ALA A 107 -18.46 -2.85 -2.55
C ALA A 107 -18.63 -2.40 -4.02
N GLY A 108 -17.51 -2.25 -4.74
CA GLY A 108 -17.50 -1.81 -6.14
C GLY A 108 -17.63 -0.30 -6.37
N ALA A 109 -17.76 0.52 -5.32
CA ALA A 109 -17.64 1.99 -5.43
C ALA A 109 -16.20 2.43 -5.78
N TRP A 110 -15.24 1.53 -5.60
CA TRP A 110 -13.86 1.70 -6.01
C TRP A 110 -13.29 0.37 -6.49
N THR A 111 -12.41 0.44 -7.49
CA THR A 111 -11.64 -0.69 -7.98
C THR A 111 -10.26 -0.23 -8.42
N LEU A 112 -9.28 -1.12 -8.42
CA LEU A 112 -7.94 -0.82 -8.89
C LEU A 112 -7.93 -0.51 -10.40
N GLU A 113 -7.17 0.51 -10.78
CA GLU A 113 -7.02 0.90 -12.19
C GLU A 113 -6.27 -0.17 -13.00
N VAL A 114 -6.62 -0.29 -14.29
CA VAL A 114 -6.04 -1.28 -15.21
C VAL A 114 -4.52 -1.19 -15.26
N GLU A 115 -3.98 0.02 -15.29
CA GLU A 115 -2.54 0.27 -15.31
C GLU A 115 -1.84 -0.37 -14.11
N ASN A 116 -2.42 -0.23 -12.92
CA ASN A 116 -1.88 -0.80 -11.69
C ASN A 116 -2.01 -2.33 -11.67
N TYR A 117 -3.12 -2.90 -12.16
CA TYR A 117 -3.20 -4.36 -12.36
C TYR A 117 -2.07 -4.86 -13.26
N ASN A 118 -1.75 -4.14 -14.33
CA ASN A 118 -0.72 -4.58 -15.24
C ASN A 118 0.70 -4.47 -14.67
N ASP A 119 0.98 -3.46 -13.84
CA ASP A 119 2.24 -3.39 -13.11
C ASP A 119 2.34 -4.54 -12.10
N ALA A 120 1.24 -4.88 -11.41
CA ALA A 120 1.17 -6.02 -10.51
C ALA A 120 1.40 -7.36 -11.22
N LEU A 121 0.71 -7.59 -12.34
CA LEU A 121 0.91 -8.75 -13.20
C LEU A 121 2.36 -8.81 -13.74
N GLY A 122 2.95 -7.66 -14.06
CA GLY A 122 4.36 -7.54 -14.45
C GLY A 122 5.32 -7.98 -13.35
N CYS A 123 5.05 -7.61 -12.10
CA CYS A 123 5.81 -8.07 -10.93
C CYS A 123 5.78 -9.60 -10.79
N PHE A 124 4.61 -10.23 -10.87
CA PHE A 124 4.51 -11.69 -10.83
C PHE A 124 5.18 -12.40 -12.01
N ALA A 125 5.09 -11.82 -13.21
CA ALA A 125 5.78 -12.37 -14.38
C ALA A 125 7.31 -12.33 -14.21
N ALA A 126 7.84 -11.21 -13.70
CA ALA A 126 9.28 -11.05 -13.48
C ALA A 126 9.82 -11.89 -12.31
N THR A 127 8.97 -12.27 -11.36
CA THR A 127 9.32 -13.09 -10.19
C THR A 127 8.96 -14.58 -10.35
N ASN A 128 8.55 -15.00 -11.54
CA ASN A 128 8.16 -16.37 -11.87
C ASN A 128 7.05 -16.94 -10.94
N ARG A 129 5.97 -16.18 -10.78
CA ARG A 129 4.79 -16.51 -9.96
C ARG A 129 3.54 -16.69 -10.83
N PRO A 130 3.47 -17.74 -11.67
CA PRO A 130 2.42 -17.88 -12.68
C PRO A 130 1.03 -18.11 -12.08
N ASP A 131 0.92 -18.75 -10.92
CA ASP A 131 -0.38 -19.06 -10.31
C ASP A 131 -1.01 -17.83 -9.67
N GLN A 132 -0.25 -17.04 -8.90
CA GLN A 132 -0.70 -15.74 -8.41
C GLN A 132 -1.07 -14.80 -9.56
N SER A 133 -0.31 -14.85 -10.66
CA SER A 133 -0.59 -14.07 -11.86
C SER A 133 -1.96 -14.42 -12.45
N LYS A 134 -2.29 -15.72 -12.56
CA LYS A 134 -3.61 -16.19 -13.05
C LYS A 134 -4.75 -15.75 -12.14
N GLU A 135 -4.55 -15.83 -10.83
CA GLU A 135 -5.54 -15.41 -9.84
C GLU A 135 -5.82 -13.92 -9.97
N LEU A 136 -4.78 -13.08 -9.97
CA LEU A 136 -4.91 -11.63 -10.13
C LEU A 136 -5.59 -11.26 -11.46
N PHE A 137 -5.28 -11.96 -12.54
CA PHE A 137 -5.94 -11.74 -13.83
C PHE A 137 -7.44 -12.10 -13.78
N SER A 138 -7.79 -13.16 -13.06
CA SER A 138 -9.18 -13.56 -12.88
C SER A 138 -9.96 -12.52 -12.06
N GLU A 139 -9.35 -11.96 -11.02
CA GLU A 139 -9.93 -10.83 -10.28
C GLU A 139 -10.10 -9.59 -11.16
N MET A 140 -9.08 -9.26 -11.97
CA MET A 140 -9.15 -8.14 -12.93
C MET A 140 -10.35 -8.29 -13.89
N LEU A 141 -10.66 -9.50 -14.35
CA LEU A 141 -11.79 -9.74 -15.27
C LEU A 141 -13.16 -9.61 -14.60
N LYS A 142 -13.27 -9.73 -13.27
CA LYS A 142 -14.52 -9.48 -12.55
C LYS A 142 -14.86 -7.99 -12.50
N ASN A 143 -13.87 -7.12 -12.70
CA ASN A 143 -14.08 -5.69 -12.69
C ASN A 143 -14.76 -5.23 -13.99
N SER A 144 -16.05 -4.88 -13.88
CA SER A 144 -16.88 -4.42 -15.01
C SER A 144 -16.39 -3.14 -15.70
N SER A 145 -15.48 -2.38 -15.07
CA SER A 145 -14.90 -1.15 -15.61
C SER A 145 -13.71 -1.41 -16.53
N ILE A 146 -13.18 -2.63 -16.51
CA ILE A 146 -12.00 -3.02 -17.29
C ILE A 146 -12.47 -3.51 -18.66
N VAL A 147 -12.44 -2.62 -19.65
CA VAL A 147 -12.59 -3.02 -21.06
C VAL A 147 -11.29 -3.73 -21.47
N PRO A 148 -11.32 -5.01 -21.90
CA PRO A 148 -10.12 -5.70 -22.32
C PRO A 148 -9.51 -5.01 -23.53
N GLY A 149 -8.45 -4.24 -23.32
CA GLY A 149 -7.63 -3.71 -24.40
C GLY A 149 -6.95 -4.86 -25.14
N ILE A 150 -7.47 -5.20 -26.32
CA ILE A 150 -7.09 -6.33 -27.20
C ILE A 150 -5.57 -6.54 -27.33
N LEU A 151 -4.75 -5.48 -27.25
CA LEU A 151 -3.29 -5.55 -27.41
C LEU A 151 -2.53 -6.07 -26.18
N ARG A 152 -3.07 -5.96 -24.96
CA ARG A 152 -2.38 -6.42 -23.73
C ARG A 152 -2.70 -7.88 -23.40
N CYS A 153 -3.93 -8.33 -23.71
CA CYS A 153 -4.31 -9.75 -23.68
C CYS A 153 -3.39 -10.64 -24.55
N LEU A 154 -2.86 -10.13 -25.67
CA LEU A 154 -1.98 -10.87 -26.58
C LEU A 154 -0.58 -11.15 -26.02
N ARG A 155 0.03 -10.20 -25.29
CA ARG A 155 1.30 -10.45 -24.58
C ARG A 155 1.12 -11.47 -23.45
N TRP A 156 -0.06 -11.45 -22.83
CA TRP A 156 -0.45 -12.34 -21.75
C TRP A 156 -0.78 -13.77 -22.20
N TRP A 157 -1.46 -13.91 -23.35
CA TRP A 157 -1.63 -15.20 -24.03
C TRP A 157 -0.28 -15.91 -24.25
N ARG A 158 0.75 -15.14 -24.60
CA ARG A 158 2.09 -15.68 -24.81
C ARG A 158 2.72 -16.22 -23.52
N PHE A 159 2.44 -15.63 -22.34
CA PHE A 159 2.86 -16.18 -21.05
C PHE A 159 2.00 -17.37 -20.62
N TYR A 160 0.67 -17.27 -20.74
CA TYR A 160 -0.28 -18.33 -20.40
C TYR A 160 -0.02 -19.64 -21.18
N TYR A 161 0.37 -19.53 -22.46
CA TYR A 161 0.73 -20.69 -23.29
C TYR A 161 2.21 -21.09 -23.22
N ALA A 162 3.13 -20.22 -22.82
CA ALA A 162 4.53 -20.59 -22.58
C ALA A 162 4.69 -21.47 -21.32
N SER A 163 3.83 -21.28 -20.31
CA SER A 163 3.74 -22.15 -19.13
C SER A 163 3.03 -23.49 -19.37
N ARG A 164 2.60 -23.79 -20.61
CA ARG A 164 2.04 -25.09 -21.03
C ARG A 164 3.03 -25.93 -21.85
N GLY A 165 4.33 -25.59 -21.83
CA GLY A 165 5.37 -26.45 -22.37
C GLY A 165 5.70 -27.60 -21.42
N ASP A 166 4.76 -28.55 -21.30
CA ASP A 166 4.92 -30.03 -21.18
C ASP A 166 3.55 -30.68 -20.90
#